data_AF-A0A3A0FTF0-F1
#
_entry.id   AF-A0A3A0FTF0-F1
#
_cell.length_a   1.000
_cell.length_b   1.000
_cell.length_c   1.000
_cell.angle_alpha   90.00
_cell.angle_beta   90.00
_cell.angle_gamma   90.00
#
_symmetry.space_group_name_H-M   'P 1'
#
loop_
_entity.id
_entity.type
_entity.pdbx_description
1 polymer ?
#
loop_
_entity_poly.entity_id
_entity_poly.type
_entity_poly.pdbx_seq_one_letter_code
_entity_poly.pdbx_strand_id
1 'polypeptide(L)'
;MVPYEYVMLLLWMTFAVVGITRHFPRELGATIGFVGMMFFFQLLGSKVDGMVFKVASGLGAGSESESLVSWCFYSGTILAVVVIMYAGETLTFGGEWPPTRIGGIVIDATMGLVNGWIVIGTWWYYTHKLGYPQQALGVYQPPLSDQAQVLVALTPLELIPSGQATLVLGGALLGLLFLKVAR
;
A
#
# COMPACT_ATOMS: atom_id res chain seq x y z
N MET A 1 -13.65 20.51 -8.56
CA MET A 1 -13.33 19.26 -7.85
C MET A 1 -11.84 19.26 -7.55
N VAL A 2 -11.40 18.71 -6.42
CA VAL A 2 -9.97 18.64 -6.07
C VAL A 2 -9.33 17.54 -6.93
N PRO A 3 -8.18 17.80 -7.58
CA PRO A 3 -7.44 16.76 -8.31
C PRO A 3 -7.14 15.53 -7.44
N TYR A 4 -7.30 14.33 -8.00
CA TYR A 4 -7.20 13.08 -7.26
C TYR A 4 -5.80 12.86 -6.69
N GLU A 5 -4.77 13.27 -7.42
CA GLU A 5 -3.37 13.24 -7.00
C GLU A 5 -3.14 14.01 -5.70
N TYR A 6 -3.84 15.12 -5.45
CA TYR A 6 -3.67 15.85 -4.20
C TYR A 6 -4.21 15.08 -3.00
N VAL A 7 -5.28 14.31 -3.19
CA VAL A 7 -5.80 13.42 -2.13
C VAL A 7 -4.79 12.31 -1.85
N MET A 8 -4.22 11.69 -2.89
CA MET A 8 -3.22 10.64 -2.73
C MET A 8 -1.94 11.15 -2.08
N LEU A 9 -1.42 12.31 -2.53
CA LEU A 9 -0.26 12.95 -1.94
C LEU A 9 -0.51 13.35 -0.49
N LEU A 10 -1.69 13.87 -0.17
CA LEU A 10 -2.05 14.22 1.20
C LEU A 10 -2.03 12.97 2.10
N LEU A 11 -2.68 11.88 1.68
CA LEU A 11 -2.68 10.62 2.41
C LEU A 11 -1.27 10.07 2.58
N TRP A 12 -0.46 10.12 1.52
CA TRP A 12 0.94 9.70 1.58
C TRP A 12 1.75 10.52 2.59
N MET A 13 1.60 11.84 2.59
CA MET A 13 2.29 12.74 3.51
C MET A 13 1.90 12.52 4.98
N THR A 14 0.69 12.00 5.26
CA THR A 14 0.33 11.66 6.65
C THR A 14 1.26 10.59 7.24
N PHE A 15 1.77 9.68 6.42
CA PHE A 15 2.71 8.66 6.89
C PHE A 15 4.06 9.23 7.30
N ALA A 16 4.49 10.38 6.77
CA ALA A 16 5.69 11.06 7.27
C ALA A 16 5.54 11.42 8.75
N VAL A 17 4.35 11.92 9.13
CA VAL A 17 4.02 12.25 10.51
C VAL A 17 3.94 10.98 11.36
N VAL A 18 3.32 9.92 10.84
CA VAL A 18 3.30 8.60 11.51
C VAL A 18 4.73 8.10 11.77
N GLY A 19 5.63 8.21 10.80
CA GLY A 19 7.03 7.80 10.96
C GLY A 19 7.75 8.53 12.07
N ILE A 20 7.59 9.86 12.15
CA ILE A 20 8.15 10.71 13.23
C ILE A 20 7.62 10.29 14.61
N THR A 21 6.35 9.89 14.70
CA THR A 21 5.73 9.51 15.98
C THR A 21 6.03 8.09 16.42
N ARG A 22 6.15 7.13 15.48
CA ARG A 22 6.38 5.71 15.79
C ARG A 22 7.87 5.34 15.83
N HIS A 23 8.71 6.15 15.23
CA HIS A 23 10.14 5.93 15.04
C HIS A 23 10.47 4.76 14.09
N PHE A 24 11.56 4.90 13.35
CA PHE A 24 12.10 3.94 12.38
C PHE A 24 12.08 2.47 12.81
N PRO A 25 12.41 2.06 14.05
CA PRO A 25 12.53 0.63 14.35
C PRO A 25 11.17 -0.07 14.38
N ARG A 26 10.09 0.67 14.69
CA ARG A 26 8.71 0.19 14.61
C ARG A 26 8.15 0.31 13.20
N GLU A 27 8.51 1.37 12.48
CA GLU A 27 8.10 1.54 11.08
C GLU A 27 8.69 0.45 10.18
N LEU A 28 9.95 0.05 10.40
CA LEU A 28 10.57 -1.04 9.65
C LEU A 28 9.87 -2.38 9.92
N GLY A 29 9.36 -2.58 11.14
CA GLY A 29 8.47 -3.68 11.50
C GLY A 29 7.18 -3.68 10.69
N ALA A 30 6.53 -2.51 10.59
CA ALA A 30 5.32 -2.34 9.78
C ALA A 30 5.60 -2.58 8.29
N THR A 31 6.78 -2.21 7.79
CA THR A 31 7.21 -2.48 6.41
C THR A 31 7.14 -3.97 6.07
N ILE A 32 7.49 -4.87 7.00
CA ILE A 32 7.34 -6.34 6.79
C ILE A 32 5.89 -6.68 6.47
N GLY A 33 4.94 -6.15 7.25
CA GLY A 33 3.51 -6.39 7.02
C GLY A 33 3.03 -5.81 5.71
N PHE A 34 3.46 -4.60 5.34
CA PHE A 34 3.07 -3.96 4.10
C PHE A 34 3.66 -4.65 2.85
N VAL A 35 4.93 -5.06 2.90
CA VAL A 35 5.54 -5.88 1.83
C VAL A 35 4.89 -7.26 1.77
N GLY A 36 4.57 -7.86 2.93
CA GLY A 36 3.83 -9.12 3.01
C GLY A 36 2.44 -9.02 2.38
N MET A 37 1.74 -7.90 2.57
CA MET A 37 0.46 -7.60 1.91
C MET A 37 0.61 -7.50 0.39
N MET A 38 1.61 -6.76 -0.11
CA MET A 38 1.88 -6.70 -1.55
C MET A 38 2.20 -8.09 -2.12
N PHE A 39 3.01 -8.88 -1.41
CA PHE A 39 3.34 -10.25 -1.80
C PHE A 39 2.10 -11.15 -1.82
N PHE A 40 1.22 -11.03 -0.81
CA PHE A 40 -0.06 -11.72 -0.76
C PHE A 40 -0.92 -11.38 -1.98
N PHE A 41 -1.06 -10.09 -2.32
CA PHE A 41 -1.82 -9.70 -3.51
C PHE A 41 -1.18 -10.18 -4.82
N GLN A 42 0.15 -10.21 -4.91
CA GLN A 42 0.84 -10.74 -6.08
C GLN A 42 0.57 -12.25 -6.28
N LEU A 43 0.57 -13.03 -5.19
CA LEU A 43 0.36 -14.48 -5.26
C LEU A 43 -1.11 -14.87 -5.44
N LEU A 44 -2.02 -14.13 -4.83
CA LEU A 44 -3.42 -14.49 -4.73
C LEU A 44 -4.36 -13.61 -5.53
N GLY A 45 -3.88 -12.52 -6.14
CA GLY A 45 -4.71 -11.55 -6.87
C GLY A 45 -5.63 -12.21 -7.90
N SER A 46 -5.11 -13.13 -8.72
CA SER A 46 -5.94 -13.84 -9.71
C SER A 46 -7.00 -14.76 -9.08
N LYS A 47 -6.71 -15.36 -7.92
CA LYS A 47 -7.67 -16.20 -7.18
C LYS A 47 -8.72 -15.34 -6.46
N VAL A 48 -8.29 -14.21 -5.92
CA VAL A 48 -9.15 -13.20 -5.29
C VAL A 48 -10.11 -12.63 -6.32
N ASP A 49 -9.61 -12.19 -7.48
CA ASP A 49 -10.44 -11.64 -8.55
C ASP A 49 -11.49 -12.67 -9.01
N GLY A 50 -11.11 -13.95 -9.15
CA GLY A 50 -12.04 -15.03 -9.45
C GLY A 50 -13.06 -15.34 -8.35
N MET A 51 -12.71 -15.15 -7.08
CA MET A 51 -13.63 -15.31 -5.95
C MET A 51 -14.62 -14.14 -5.88
N VAL A 52 -14.12 -12.91 -6.03
CA VAL A 52 -14.93 -11.69 -6.06
C VAL A 52 -15.92 -11.74 -7.23
N PHE A 53 -15.46 -12.16 -8.41
CA PHE A 53 -16.33 -12.36 -9.56
C PHE A 53 -17.50 -13.31 -9.26
N LYS A 54 -17.24 -14.45 -8.61
CA LYS A 54 -18.29 -15.40 -8.20
C LYS A 54 -19.29 -14.78 -7.22
N VAL A 55 -18.81 -14.00 -6.26
CA VAL A 55 -19.67 -13.33 -5.28
C VAL A 55 -20.54 -12.28 -5.97
N ALA A 56 -19.95 -11.44 -6.81
CA ALA A 56 -20.66 -10.39 -7.53
C ALA A 56 -21.70 -10.98 -8.50
N SER A 57 -21.31 -11.96 -9.32
CA SER A 57 -22.22 -12.69 -10.20
C SER A 57 -23.35 -13.37 -9.43
N GLY A 58 -23.06 -13.96 -8.25
CA GLY A 58 -24.07 -14.58 -7.39
C GLY A 58 -25.07 -13.59 -6.79
N LEU A 59 -24.71 -12.31 -6.70
CA LEU A 59 -25.59 -11.21 -6.27
C LEU A 59 -26.35 -10.55 -7.43
N GLY A 60 -26.20 -11.05 -8.67
CA GLY A 60 -26.82 -10.45 -9.87
C GLY A 60 -26.23 -9.10 -10.26
N ALA A 61 -24.99 -8.83 -9.82
CA ALA A 61 -24.29 -7.58 -10.09
C ALA A 61 -23.79 -7.49 -11.54
N GLY A 62 -23.95 -6.33 -12.19
CA GLY A 62 -23.29 -6.02 -13.46
C GLY A 62 -21.80 -5.69 -13.29
N SER A 63 -21.06 -5.57 -14.40
CA SER A 63 -19.59 -5.39 -14.45
C SER A 63 -19.06 -4.20 -13.62
N GLU A 64 -19.82 -3.10 -13.52
CA GLU A 64 -19.44 -1.95 -12.69
C GLU A 64 -19.43 -2.30 -11.19
N SER A 65 -20.38 -3.12 -10.76
CA SER A 65 -20.47 -3.57 -9.36
C SER A 65 -19.39 -4.60 -9.04
N GLU A 66 -18.94 -5.41 -10.00
CA GLU A 66 -17.78 -6.30 -9.81
C GLU A 66 -16.48 -5.53 -9.50
N SER A 67 -16.26 -4.42 -10.19
CA SER A 67 -15.10 -3.55 -9.97
C SER A 67 -15.18 -2.86 -8.60
N LEU A 68 -16.38 -2.45 -8.19
CA LEU A 68 -16.63 -1.86 -6.87
C LEU A 68 -16.40 -2.87 -5.73
N VAL A 69 -16.89 -4.10 -5.86
CA VAL A 69 -16.68 -5.17 -4.87
C VAL A 69 -15.19 -5.51 -4.76
N SER A 70 -14.49 -5.64 -5.90
CA SER A 70 -13.04 -5.87 -5.92
C SER A 70 -12.29 -4.74 -5.21
N TRP A 71 -12.66 -3.49 -5.51
CA TRP A 71 -12.04 -2.33 -4.88
C TRP A 71 -12.29 -2.27 -3.37
N CYS A 72 -13.51 -2.58 -2.93
CA CYS A 72 -13.84 -2.71 -1.51
C CYS A 72 -13.01 -3.80 -0.83
N PHE A 73 -12.80 -4.95 -1.48
CA PHE A 73 -11.96 -6.03 -0.96
C PHE A 73 -10.50 -5.59 -0.80
N TYR A 74 -9.88 -5.03 -1.84
CA TYR A 74 -8.50 -4.54 -1.76
C TYR A 74 -8.36 -3.43 -0.73
N SER A 75 -9.26 -2.44 -0.73
CA SER A 75 -9.26 -1.34 0.23
C SER A 75 -9.43 -1.82 1.67
N GLY A 76 -10.37 -2.74 1.91
CA GLY A 76 -10.62 -3.34 3.22
C GLY A 76 -9.44 -4.17 3.72
N THR A 77 -8.79 -4.92 2.83
CA THR A 77 -7.59 -5.71 3.18
C THR A 77 -6.42 -4.79 3.52
N ILE A 78 -6.18 -3.74 2.72
CA ILE A 78 -5.14 -2.74 3.00
C ILE A 78 -5.40 -2.06 4.35
N LEU A 79 -6.63 -1.61 4.58
CA LEU A 79 -7.02 -0.98 5.84
C LEU A 79 -6.82 -1.94 7.02
N ALA A 80 -7.23 -3.20 6.89
CA ALA A 80 -7.04 -4.21 7.94
C ALA A 80 -5.55 -4.41 8.27
N VAL A 81 -4.68 -4.51 7.25
CA VAL A 81 -3.23 -4.62 7.46
C VAL A 81 -2.67 -3.38 8.13
N VAL A 82 -3.04 -2.17 7.69
CA VAL A 82 -2.63 -0.90 8.33
C VAL A 82 -3.04 -0.86 9.80
N VAL A 83 -4.28 -1.24 10.11
CA VAL A 83 -4.77 -1.30 11.49
C VAL A 83 -3.98 -2.31 12.30
N ILE A 84 -3.76 -3.53 11.79
CA ILE A 84 -2.99 -4.56 12.51
C ILE A 84 -1.54 -4.10 12.75
N MET A 85 -0.90 -3.47 11.75
CA MET A 85 0.47 -2.98 11.85
C MET A 85 0.62 -1.72 12.71
N TYR A 86 -0.42 -0.90 12.88
CA TYR A 86 -0.27 0.33 13.68
C TYR A 86 -0.95 0.27 15.05
N ALA A 87 -2.00 -0.53 15.21
CA ALA A 87 -2.64 -0.77 16.50
C ALA A 87 -2.07 -1.97 17.26
N GLY A 88 -1.51 -2.96 16.55
CA GLY A 88 -0.90 -4.15 17.16
C GLY A 88 0.55 -3.95 17.60
N GLU A 89 1.08 -4.95 18.30
CA GLU A 89 2.52 -5.03 18.56
C GLU A 89 3.27 -5.37 17.27
N THR A 90 3.97 -4.39 16.71
CA THR A 90 4.87 -4.61 15.57
C THR A 90 6.22 -5.12 16.04
N LEU A 91 6.84 -5.97 15.21
CA LEU A 91 8.23 -6.35 15.35
C LEU A 91 9.10 -5.09 15.41
N THR A 92 9.76 -4.87 16.54
CA THR A 92 10.71 -3.77 16.71
C THR A 92 12.09 -4.22 16.27
N PHE A 93 12.72 -3.47 15.38
CA PHE A 93 14.11 -3.73 15.03
C PHE A 93 15.05 -3.22 16.13
N GLY A 94 16.11 -3.98 16.42
CA GLY A 94 17.18 -3.54 17.32
C GLY A 94 18.22 -2.68 16.59
N GLY A 95 18.87 -1.77 17.32
CA GLY A 95 19.98 -0.95 16.81
C GLY A 95 20.11 0.38 17.53
N GLU A 96 21.28 1.01 17.42
CA GLU A 96 21.50 2.37 17.92
C GLU A 96 20.82 3.39 17.01
N TRP A 97 20.09 4.30 17.65
CA TRP A 97 19.43 5.42 16.99
C TRP A 97 20.46 6.39 16.39
N PRO A 98 20.14 7.09 15.28
CA PRO A 98 21.03 8.13 14.75
C PRO A 98 21.49 9.08 15.85
N PRO A 99 22.78 9.44 15.89
CA PRO A 99 23.36 10.17 17.02
C PRO A 99 22.85 11.61 17.13
N THR A 100 22.18 12.13 16.10
CA THR A 100 21.65 13.50 16.08
C THR A 100 20.13 13.53 16.01
N ARG A 101 19.53 14.47 16.75
CA ARG A 101 18.06 14.65 16.80
C ARG A 101 17.45 14.93 15.43
N ILE A 102 18.10 15.78 14.63
CA ILE A 102 17.63 16.12 13.27
C ILE A 102 17.76 14.89 12.35
N GLY A 103 18.88 14.16 12.41
CA GLY A 103 19.06 12.94 11.62
C GLY A 103 18.00 11.88 11.94
N GLY A 104 17.65 11.71 13.21
CA GLY A 104 16.57 10.82 13.64
C GLY A 104 15.22 11.19 13.02
N ILE A 105 14.82 12.46 13.08
CA ILE A 105 13.54 12.94 12.51
C ILE A 105 13.49 12.73 11.00
N VAL A 106 14.59 13.00 10.28
CA VAL A 106 14.64 12.81 8.82
C VAL A 106 14.51 11.34 8.46
N ILE A 107 15.21 10.46 9.17
CA ILE A 107 15.12 9.00 8.96
C ILE A 107 13.71 8.49 9.28
N ASP A 108 13.11 8.97 10.37
CA ASP A 108 11.74 8.64 10.76
C ASP A 108 10.73 9.05 9.69
N ALA A 109 10.78 10.31 9.25
CA ALA A 109 9.90 10.83 8.23
C ALA A 109 10.08 10.08 6.90
N THR A 110 11.32 9.78 6.52
CA THR A 110 11.63 9.03 5.30
C THR A 110 11.06 7.61 5.37
N MET A 111 11.21 6.93 6.51
CA MET A 111 10.69 5.58 6.67
C MET A 111 9.17 5.55 6.67
N GLY A 112 8.55 6.54 7.31
CA GLY A 112 7.12 6.80 7.20
C GLY A 112 6.70 6.99 5.74
N LEU A 113 7.37 7.88 4.99
CA LEU A 113 7.08 8.09 3.57
C LEU A 113 7.22 6.82 2.73
N VAL A 114 8.24 5.98 2.97
CA VAL A 114 8.37 4.70 2.26
C VAL A 114 7.17 3.78 2.57
N ASN A 115 6.74 3.68 3.84
CA ASN A 115 5.55 2.92 4.22
C ASN A 115 4.28 3.49 3.60
N GLY A 116 4.11 4.80 3.59
CA GLY A 116 2.98 5.47 2.95
C GLY A 116 2.97 5.26 1.44
N TRP A 117 4.14 5.27 0.80
CA TRP A 117 4.26 4.96 -0.62
C TRP A 117 3.86 3.51 -0.91
N ILE A 118 4.24 2.56 -0.05
CA ILE A 118 3.79 1.16 -0.16
C ILE A 118 2.27 1.08 -0.01
N VAL A 119 1.70 1.64 1.06
CA VAL A 119 0.27 1.50 1.39
C VAL A 119 -0.61 2.26 0.40
N ILE A 120 -0.41 3.58 0.30
CA ILE A 120 -1.22 4.46 -0.55
C ILE A 120 -0.94 4.19 -2.02
N GLY A 121 0.31 3.93 -2.39
CA GLY A 121 0.66 3.56 -3.77
C GLY A 121 0.04 2.24 -4.19
N THR A 122 0.02 1.22 -3.33
CA THR A 122 -0.69 -0.04 -3.62
C THR A 122 -2.19 0.17 -3.76
N TRP A 123 -2.80 0.98 -2.88
CA TRP A 123 -4.21 1.30 -2.97
C TRP A 123 -4.56 2.06 -4.26
N TRP A 124 -3.72 3.04 -4.63
CA TRP A 124 -3.88 3.79 -5.87
C TRP A 124 -3.71 2.89 -7.10
N TYR A 125 -2.72 2.00 -7.11
CA TYR A 125 -2.53 1.01 -8.17
C TYR A 125 -3.81 0.19 -8.42
N TYR A 126 -4.40 -0.41 -7.37
CA TYR A 126 -5.63 -1.19 -7.53
C TYR A 126 -6.83 -0.34 -7.93
N THR A 127 -6.91 0.88 -7.42
CA THR A 127 -7.97 1.83 -7.79
C THR A 127 -7.88 2.20 -9.28
N HIS A 128 -6.68 2.43 -9.79
CA HIS A 128 -6.43 2.72 -11.21
C HIS A 128 -6.71 1.50 -12.09
N LYS A 129 -6.18 0.32 -11.71
CA LYS A 129 -6.38 -0.94 -12.42
C LYS A 129 -7.86 -1.32 -12.58
N LEU A 130 -8.68 -0.97 -11.59
CA LEU A 130 -10.14 -1.22 -11.58
C LEU A 130 -10.95 -0.09 -12.25
N GLY A 131 -10.30 0.92 -12.83
CA GLY A 131 -11.00 2.00 -13.54
C GLY A 131 -11.72 2.98 -12.63
N TYR A 132 -11.22 3.23 -11.41
CA TYR A 132 -11.78 4.19 -10.45
C TYR A 132 -13.25 3.91 -10.08
N PRO A 133 -13.59 2.72 -9.56
CA PRO A 133 -14.96 2.31 -9.29
C PRO A 133 -15.70 3.20 -8.27
N GLN A 134 -14.97 3.93 -7.42
CA GLN A 134 -15.53 4.95 -6.54
C GLN A 134 -16.21 6.12 -7.27
N GLN A 135 -16.07 6.21 -8.60
CA GLN A 135 -16.88 7.12 -9.43
C GLN A 135 -18.38 6.86 -9.27
N ALA A 136 -18.77 5.59 -9.07
CA ALA A 136 -20.16 5.21 -8.81
C ALA A 136 -20.71 5.79 -7.49
N LEU A 137 -19.81 6.16 -6.57
CA LEU A 137 -20.13 6.81 -5.30
C LEU A 137 -20.06 8.35 -5.40
N GLY A 138 -19.78 8.90 -6.58
CA GLY A 138 -19.62 10.34 -6.81
C GLY A 138 -18.34 10.94 -6.20
N VAL A 139 -17.39 10.10 -5.76
CA VAL A 139 -16.16 10.53 -5.07
C VAL A 139 -15.12 11.07 -6.05
N TYR A 140 -15.16 10.65 -7.31
CA TYR A 140 -14.20 11.02 -8.34
C TYR A 140 -14.88 11.10 -9.71
N GLN A 141 -14.42 12.00 -10.57
CA GLN A 141 -14.83 12.08 -11.97
C GLN A 141 -13.60 12.00 -12.88
N PRO A 142 -13.54 11.00 -13.78
CA PRO A 142 -12.53 10.94 -14.84
C PRO A 142 -12.60 12.15 -15.79
N PRO A 143 -11.52 12.44 -16.55
CA PRO A 143 -10.26 11.70 -16.66
C PRO A 143 -9.22 12.07 -15.59
N LEU A 144 -8.20 11.22 -15.46
CA LEU A 144 -7.06 11.48 -14.58
C LEU A 144 -6.13 12.53 -15.24
N SER A 145 -5.57 13.44 -14.45
CA SER A 145 -4.59 14.41 -14.97
C SER A 145 -3.31 13.71 -15.47
N ASP A 146 -2.57 14.35 -16.38
CA ASP A 146 -1.30 13.80 -16.89
C ASP A 146 -0.29 13.55 -15.77
N GLN A 147 -0.24 14.46 -14.79
CA GLN A 147 0.60 14.33 -13.62
C GLN A 147 0.22 13.11 -12.78
N ALA A 148 -1.08 12.90 -12.58
CA ALA A 148 -1.58 11.75 -11.84
C ALA A 148 -1.26 10.43 -12.55
N GLN A 149 -1.26 10.39 -13.89
CA GLN A 149 -0.87 9.19 -14.65
C GLN A 149 0.62 8.85 -14.42
N VAL A 150 1.49 9.86 -14.40
CA VAL A 150 2.91 9.68 -14.06
C VAL A 150 3.06 9.15 -12.64
N LEU A 151 2.31 9.67 -11.68
CA LEU A 151 2.38 9.22 -10.29
C LEU A 151 1.86 7.79 -10.10
N VAL A 152 0.85 7.37 -10.85
CA VAL A 152 0.41 5.96 -10.88
C VAL A 152 1.52 5.04 -11.39
N ALA A 153 2.26 5.47 -12.42
CA ALA A 153 3.39 4.71 -12.95
C ALA A 153 4.55 4.55 -11.95
N LEU A 154 4.59 5.39 -10.91
CA LEU A 154 5.56 5.33 -9.82
C LEU A 154 5.05 4.56 -8.59
N THR A 155 3.89 3.91 -8.68
CA THR A 155 3.39 3.07 -7.58
C THR A 155 4.26 1.81 -7.42
N PRO A 156 4.37 1.25 -6.21
CA PRO A 156 5.29 0.15 -5.93
C PRO A 156 5.09 -1.07 -6.83
N LEU A 157 3.84 -1.45 -7.10
CA LEU A 157 3.53 -2.62 -7.90
C LEU A 157 3.75 -2.40 -9.40
N GLU A 158 3.64 -1.15 -9.88
CA GLU A 158 3.89 -0.81 -11.28
C GLU A 158 5.39 -0.72 -11.59
N LEU A 159 6.21 -0.30 -10.62
CA LEU A 159 7.66 -0.26 -10.76
C LEU A 159 8.30 -1.65 -10.84
N ILE A 160 7.63 -2.68 -10.33
CA ILE A 160 8.17 -4.03 -10.29
C ILE A 160 7.71 -4.78 -11.54
N PRO A 161 8.62 -5.25 -12.41
CA PRO A 161 8.23 -6.03 -13.58
C PRO A 161 7.44 -7.27 -13.17
N SER A 162 6.29 -7.51 -13.81
CA SER A 162 5.35 -8.58 -13.44
C SER A 162 5.99 -9.97 -13.38
N GLY A 163 6.95 -10.26 -14.27
CA GLY A 163 7.71 -11.52 -14.28
C GLY A 163 8.70 -11.69 -13.12
N GLN A 164 9.04 -10.61 -12.41
CA GLN A 164 9.97 -10.59 -11.30
C GLN A 164 9.31 -10.26 -9.95
N ALA A 165 8.03 -9.88 -9.95
CA ALA A 165 7.33 -9.41 -8.75
C ALA A 165 7.38 -10.39 -7.58
N THR A 166 7.21 -11.69 -7.83
CA THR A 166 7.33 -12.73 -6.79
C THR A 166 8.73 -12.77 -6.18
N LEU A 167 9.78 -12.67 -7.01
CA LEU A 167 11.17 -12.72 -6.55
C LEU A 167 11.54 -11.44 -5.79
N VAL A 168 11.15 -10.27 -6.30
CA VAL A 168 11.47 -8.97 -5.69
C VAL A 168 10.75 -8.83 -4.35
N LEU A 169 9.42 -9.05 -4.31
CA LEU A 169 8.63 -8.93 -3.08
C LEU A 169 8.97 -10.03 -2.06
N GLY A 170 9.13 -11.27 -2.52
CA GLY A 170 9.54 -12.38 -1.66
C GLY A 170 10.96 -12.20 -1.12
N GLY A 171 11.89 -11.77 -1.96
CA GLY A 171 13.26 -11.45 -1.58
C GLY A 171 13.34 -10.27 -0.60
N ALA A 172 12.57 -9.21 -0.83
CA ALA A 172 12.46 -8.08 0.11
C ALA A 172 11.91 -8.53 1.46
N LEU A 173 10.86 -9.37 1.47
CA LEU A 173 10.28 -9.91 2.70
C LEU A 173 11.29 -10.78 3.46
N LEU A 174 11.96 -11.70 2.78
CA LEU A 174 12.99 -12.54 3.36
C LEU A 174 14.17 -11.71 3.88
N GLY A 175 14.59 -10.68 3.14
CA GLY A 175 15.65 -9.76 3.56
C GLY A 175 15.28 -8.99 4.83
N LEU A 176 14.07 -8.45 4.91
CA LEU A 176 13.58 -7.75 6.10
C LEU A 176 13.47 -8.70 7.31
N LEU A 177 12.98 -9.92 7.12
CA LEU A 177 12.92 -10.95 8.16
C LEU A 177 14.33 -11.37 8.61
N PHE A 178 15.25 -11.56 7.67
CA PHE A 178 16.64 -11.89 7.98
C PHE A 178 17.30 -10.77 8.79
N LEU A 179 17.16 -9.50 8.39
CA LEU A 179 17.66 -8.35 9.13
C LEU A 179 17.09 -8.27 10.56
N LYS A 180 15.87 -8.77 10.76
CA LYS A 180 15.25 -8.82 12.08
C LYS A 180 15.83 -9.93 12.96
N VAL A 181 16.19 -11.08 12.38
CA VAL A 181 16.72 -12.25 13.10
C VAL A 181 18.23 -12.17 13.32
N ALA A 182 18.98 -11.58 12.38
CA ALA A 182 20.44 -11.48 12.42
C ALA A 182 20.96 -10.41 13.39
N ARG A 183 20.08 -9.74 14.15
CA ARG A 183 20.38 -8.71 15.14
C ARG A 183 19.89 -9.09 16.52
#